data_AF-A0A7Y0D8K5-F1
#
_entry.id   AF-A0A7Y0D8K5-F1
#
_cell.length_a   1.000
_cell.length_b   1.000
_cell.length_c   1.000
_cell.angle_alpha   90.00
_cell.angle_beta   90.00
_cell.angle_gamma   90.00
#
_symmetry.space_group_name_H-M   'P 1'
#
loop_
_entity.id
_entity.type
_entity.pdbx_description
1 polymer ?
#
loop_
_entity_poly.entity_id
_entity_poly.type
_entity_poly.pdbx_seq_one_letter_code
_entity_poly.pdbx_strand_id
1 'polypeptide(L)'
;SLDIAVRVVDDLDAAIEHIRTWTSGHTEAIVTRDLASSERFVAELDSAAIMVNASTRFTDGGQFGLGAEIGISTQKLHARGPMGLAELTTTKWIVHGDGHVRP
;
A
#
# COMPACT_ATOMS: atom_id res chain seq x y z
N SER A 1 20.26 15.05 -1.34
CA SER A 1 20.46 15.80 -0.09
C SER A 1 19.74 15.09 1.04
N LEU A 2 19.86 15.56 2.29
CA LEU A 2 19.11 15.04 3.45
C LEU A 2 18.01 16.05 3.83
N ASP A 3 17.36 16.63 2.82
CA ASP A 3 16.39 17.70 3.03
C ASP A 3 15.02 17.13 3.43
N ILE A 4 14.30 17.85 4.28
CA ILE A 4 12.95 17.52 4.71
C ILE A 4 12.06 18.76 4.62
N ALA A 5 10.84 18.57 4.11
CA ALA A 5 9.79 19.58 4.15
C ALA A 5 8.87 19.32 5.36
N VAL A 6 8.48 20.37 6.07
CA VAL A 6 7.64 20.28 7.27
C VAL A 6 6.46 21.26 7.13
N ARG A 7 5.25 20.79 7.42
CA ARG A 7 4.03 21.58 7.48
C ARG A 7 3.30 21.30 8.79
N VAL A 8 2.87 22.36 9.48
CA VAL A 8 1.94 22.26 10.61
C VAL A 8 0.51 22.25 10.06
N VAL A 9 -0.33 21.40 10.64
CA VAL A 9 -1.75 21.26 10.32
C VAL A 9 -2.56 21.29 11.61
N ASP A 10 -3.82 21.71 11.52
CA ASP A 10 -4.68 21.94 12.69
C ASP A 10 -5.20 20.62 13.30
N ASP A 11 -5.49 19.63 12.45
CA ASP A 11 -6.10 18.36 12.84
C ASP A 11 -5.81 17.22 11.85
N LEU A 12 -6.41 16.06 12.11
CA LEU A 12 -6.29 14.86 11.28
C LEU A 12 -6.88 15.05 9.88
N ASP A 13 -7.97 15.80 9.74
CA ASP A 13 -8.65 16.00 8.46
C ASP A 13 -7.74 16.82 7.53
N ALA A 14 -7.13 17.88 8.07
CA ALA A 14 -6.13 18.68 7.36
C ALA A 14 -4.88 17.86 6.99
N ALA A 15 -4.46 16.92 7.85
CA ALA A 15 -3.35 16.00 7.55
C ALA A 15 -3.67 15.05 6.38
N ILE A 16 -4.84 14.39 6.44
CA ILE A 16 -5.31 13.47 5.39
C ILE A 16 -5.45 14.20 4.07
N GLU A 17 -6.03 15.40 4.05
CA GLU A 17 -6.19 16.19 2.83
C GLU A 17 -4.85 16.62 2.24
N HIS A 18 -3.90 17.01 3.09
CA HIS A 18 -2.56 17.34 2.65
C HIS A 18 -1.89 16.14 1.97
N ILE A 19 -1.97 14.96 2.58
CA ILE A 19 -1.41 13.73 2.02
C ILE A 19 -2.12 13.39 0.72
N ARG A 20 -3.46 13.39 0.65
CA ARG A 20 -4.21 13.10 -0.58
C ARG A 20 -3.82 14.00 -1.75
N THR A 21 -3.55 15.27 -1.48
CA THR A 21 -3.16 16.24 -2.51
C THR A 21 -1.76 15.94 -3.09
N TRP A 22 -0.81 15.50 -2.25
CA TRP A 22 0.62 15.48 -2.60
C TRP A 22 1.28 14.09 -2.59
N THR A 23 0.58 13.06 -2.14
CA THR A 23 1.11 11.70 -2.07
C THR A 23 1.41 11.15 -3.47
N SER A 24 2.44 10.30 -3.54
CA SER A 24 2.69 9.45 -4.71
C SER A 24 1.93 8.12 -4.66
N GLY A 25 1.15 7.88 -3.59
CA GLY A 25 0.50 6.62 -3.30
C GLY A 25 1.46 5.52 -2.84
N HIS A 26 2.68 5.86 -2.40
CA HIS A 26 3.72 4.89 -2.01
C HIS A 26 3.58 4.44 -0.55
N THR A 27 3.92 5.28 0.41
CA THR A 27 3.86 4.93 1.83
C THR A 27 3.59 6.15 2.67
N GLU A 28 2.55 6.06 3.48
CA GLU A 28 2.15 7.11 4.41
C GLU A 28 2.11 6.56 5.83
N ALA A 29 2.34 7.41 6.82
CA ALA A 29 2.40 6.97 8.22
C ALA A 29 1.72 7.98 9.15
N ILE A 30 1.10 7.44 10.20
CA ILE A 30 0.59 8.20 11.34
C ILE A 30 1.29 7.75 12.63
N VAL A 31 1.63 8.71 13.49
CA VAL A 31 2.07 8.46 14.86
C VAL A 31 0.99 8.99 15.81
N THR A 32 0.28 8.09 16.48
CA THR A 32 -0.82 8.44 17.37
C THR A 32 -1.05 7.37 18.44
N ARG A 33 -1.58 7.78 19.60
CA ARG A 33 -2.11 6.86 20.63
C ARG A 33 -3.62 6.75 20.58
N ASP A 34 -4.28 7.59 19.79
CA ASP A 34 -5.73 7.56 19.62
C ASP A 34 -6.11 6.52 18.56
N LEU A 35 -6.85 5.51 19.00
CA LEU A 35 -7.26 4.40 18.15
C LEU A 35 -8.14 4.90 17.00
N ALA A 36 -9.10 5.78 17.28
CA ALA A 36 -10.02 6.30 16.27
C ALA A 36 -9.28 7.04 15.16
N SER A 37 -8.29 7.87 15.51
CA SER A 37 -7.44 8.56 14.54
C SER A 37 -6.64 7.58 13.67
N SER A 38 -6.11 6.51 14.27
CA SER A 38 -5.35 5.50 13.51
C SER A 38 -6.22 4.74 12.52
N GLU A 39 -7.42 4.32 12.94
CA GLU A 39 -8.37 3.61 12.10
C GLU A 39 -8.87 4.49 10.95
N ARG A 40 -9.17 5.77 11.24
CA ARG A 40 -9.53 6.75 10.21
C ARG A 40 -8.41 6.95 9.19
N PHE A 41 -7.17 7.17 9.65
CA PHE A 41 -6.02 7.37 8.76
C PHE A 41 -5.81 6.17 7.81
N VAL A 42 -5.94 4.95 8.31
CA VAL A 42 -5.84 3.71 7.51
C VAL A 42 -7.00 3.58 6.52
N ALA A 43 -8.23 3.88 6.94
CA ALA A 43 -9.41 3.75 6.08
C ALA A 43 -9.48 4.83 4.98
N GLU A 44 -8.95 6.02 5.25
CA GLU A 44 -9.15 7.21 4.42
C GLU A 44 -8.03 7.47 3.41
N LEU A 45 -6.85 6.88 3.59
CA LEU A 45 -5.71 7.04 2.70
C LEU A 45 -5.52 5.84 1.77
N ASP A 46 -5.26 6.13 0.50
CA ASP A 46 -5.10 5.13 -0.55
C ASP A 46 -3.65 5.08 -1.05
N SER A 47 -2.77 4.44 -0.27
CA SER A 47 -1.37 4.20 -0.63
C SER A 47 -1.02 2.72 -0.61
N ALA A 48 0.11 2.35 -1.22
CA ALA A 48 0.56 0.98 -1.30
C ALA A 48 0.87 0.36 0.07
N ALA A 49 1.28 1.19 1.05
CA ALA A 49 1.36 0.80 2.45
C ALA A 49 0.95 1.98 3.36
N ILE A 50 0.23 1.69 4.43
CA ILE A 50 -0.09 2.64 5.50
C ILE A 50 0.51 2.12 6.81
N MET A 51 1.31 2.94 7.47
CA MET A 51 1.98 2.59 8.73
C MET A 51 1.30 3.28 9.91
N VAL A 52 1.05 2.55 10.99
CA VAL A 52 0.60 3.11 12.28
C VAL A 52 1.71 2.91 13.29
N ASN A 53 2.26 4.00 13.83
CA ASN A 53 3.36 3.98 14.81
C ASN A 53 4.60 3.19 14.36
N ALA A 54 4.85 3.14 13.05
CA ALA A 54 6.00 2.48 12.44
C ALA A 54 6.62 3.37 11.36
N SER A 55 7.92 3.18 11.11
CA SER A 55 8.65 3.95 10.09
C SER A 55 8.16 3.58 8.68
N THR A 56 8.08 4.58 7.79
CA THR A 56 7.81 4.36 6.36
C THR A 56 8.90 3.54 5.67
N ARG A 57 10.10 3.42 6.27
CA ARG A 57 11.19 2.57 5.78
C ARG A 57 10.89 1.08 5.75
N PHE A 58 9.83 0.63 6.42
CA PHE A 58 9.42 -0.77 6.42
C PHE A 58 8.70 -1.22 5.16
N THR A 59 8.33 -0.33 4.23
CA THR A 59 7.80 -0.74 2.91
C THR A 59 8.93 -1.29 2.05
N ASP A 60 9.18 -2.59 2.22
CA ASP A 60 10.25 -3.35 1.60
C ASP A 60 9.89 -4.83 1.66
N GLY A 61 10.11 -5.58 0.58
CA GLY A 61 9.72 -6.99 0.48
C GLY A 61 10.42 -7.88 1.50
N GLY A 62 11.67 -7.58 1.85
CA GLY A 62 12.39 -8.30 2.92
C GLY A 62 11.74 -8.05 4.28
N GLN A 63 11.38 -6.81 4.58
CA GLN A 63 10.67 -6.45 5.83
C GLN A 63 9.25 -7.02 5.89
N PHE A 64 8.56 -7.12 4.75
CA PHE A 64 7.21 -7.69 4.65
C PHE A 64 7.19 -9.23 4.59
N GLY A 65 8.36 -9.89 4.67
CA GLY A 65 8.45 -11.35 4.69
C GLY A 65 8.29 -12.02 3.32
N LEU A 66 8.40 -11.26 2.22
CA LEU A 66 8.39 -11.78 0.85
C LEU A 66 9.72 -12.43 0.46
N GLY A 67 10.77 -12.26 1.27
CA GLY A 67 12.12 -12.77 1.06
C GLY A 67 12.94 -11.92 0.08
N ALA A 68 12.35 -11.53 -1.05
CA ALA A 68 12.92 -10.61 -2.02
C ALA A 68 11.83 -9.75 -2.67
N GLU A 69 12.24 -8.65 -3.31
CA GLU A 69 11.37 -7.83 -4.16
C GLU A 69 12.03 -7.53 -5.50
N ILE A 70 11.21 -7.41 -6.55
CA ILE A 70 11.65 -6.81 -7.83
C ILE A 70 11.59 -5.28 -7.79
N GLY A 71 10.72 -4.74 -6.93
CA GLY A 71 10.48 -3.33 -6.73
C GLY A 71 9.14 -3.10 -6.05
N ILE A 72 8.75 -1.83 -5.91
CA ILE A 72 7.52 -1.41 -5.23
C ILE A 72 6.58 -0.76 -6.23
N SER A 73 5.37 -1.30 -6.37
CA SER A 73 4.33 -0.76 -7.25
C SER A 73 3.39 0.18 -6.48
N THR A 74 3.19 1.38 -7.01
CA THR A 74 2.13 2.30 -6.55
C THR A 74 0.85 2.19 -7.38
N GLN A 75 0.83 1.35 -8.43
CA GLN A 75 -0.34 1.16 -9.28
C GLN A 75 -1.42 0.36 -8.55
N LYS A 76 -2.69 0.61 -8.91
CA LYS A 76 -3.83 -0.08 -8.28
C LYS A 76 -4.17 -1.44 -8.89
N LEU A 77 -3.67 -1.72 -10.09
CA LEU A 77 -3.98 -2.95 -10.82
C LEU A 77 -2.85 -3.98 -10.68
N HIS A 78 -3.22 -5.26 -10.68
CA HIS A 78 -2.34 -6.44 -10.58
C HIS A 78 -1.61 -6.57 -9.24
N ALA A 79 -0.58 -5.76 -9.01
CA ALA A 79 0.28 -5.84 -7.83
C ALA A 79 0.54 -4.44 -7.27
N ARG A 80 0.49 -4.29 -5.95
CA ARG A 80 0.65 -3.02 -5.24
C ARG A 80 1.42 -3.21 -3.95
N GLY A 81 2.38 -2.34 -3.69
CA GLY A 81 3.39 -2.50 -2.64
C GLY A 81 4.61 -3.26 -3.13
N PRO A 82 5.46 -3.75 -2.21
CA PRO A 82 6.57 -4.63 -2.53
C PRO A 82 6.09 -5.85 -3.33
N MET A 83 6.72 -6.11 -4.48
CA MET A 83 6.35 -7.19 -5.38
C MET A 83 7.33 -8.36 -5.25
N GLY A 84 6.86 -9.46 -4.67
CA GLY A 84 7.59 -10.71 -4.53
C GLY A 84 7.39 -11.63 -5.73
N LEU A 85 7.67 -12.93 -5.55
CA LEU A 85 7.54 -13.92 -6.63
C LEU A 85 6.09 -14.10 -7.10
N ALA A 86 5.12 -14.01 -6.19
CA ALA A 86 3.70 -14.21 -6.51
C ALA A 86 3.19 -13.12 -7.47
N GLU A 87 3.65 -11.88 -7.30
CA GLU A 87 3.29 -10.73 -8.14
C GLU A 87 3.86 -10.82 -9.57
N LEU A 88 4.76 -11.78 -9.85
CA LEU A 88 5.28 -12.08 -11.19
C LEU A 88 4.58 -13.25 -11.87
N THR A 89 3.46 -13.72 -11.32
CA THR A 89 2.65 -14.79 -11.89
C THR A 89 1.35 -14.25 -12.50
N THR A 90 0.66 -15.10 -13.25
CA THR A 90 -0.69 -14.83 -13.75
C THR A 90 -1.57 -16.06 -13.54
N THR A 91 -2.88 -15.92 -13.69
CA THR A 91 -3.83 -17.02 -13.51
C THR A 91 -4.30 -17.57 -14.85
N LYS A 92 -4.68 -18.85 -14.87
CA LYS A 92 -5.32 -19.49 -16.02
C LYS A 92 -6.42 -20.42 -15.53
N TRP A 93 -7.44 -20.61 -16.35
CA TRP A 93 -8.48 -21.60 -16.11
C TRP A 93 -8.11 -22.92 -16.77
N ILE A 94 -8.23 -24.02 -16.02
CA ILE A 94 -8.06 -25.37 -16.53
C ILE A 94 -9.42 -26.06 -16.42
N VAL A 95 -9.96 -26.51 -17.55
CA VAL A 95 -11.25 -27.21 -17.61
C VAL A 95 -11.01 -28.61 -18.16
N HIS A 96 -11.36 -29.61 -17.35
CA HIS A 96 -11.36 -31.02 -17.77
C HIS A 96 -12.77 -31.38 -18.20
N GLY A 97 -12.98 -31.58 -19.50
CA GLY A 97 -14.26 -31.95 -20.07
C GLY A 97 -14.42 -33.46 -20.24
N ASP A 98 -15.67 -33.89 -20.26
CA ASP A 98 -16.11 -35.22 -20.72
C ASP A 98 -17.45 -35.05 -21.44
N GLY A 99 -17.41 -34.68 -22.73
CA GLY A 99 -18.62 -34.52 -23.56
C GLY A 99 -19.47 -33.27 -23.31
N HIS A 100 -18.93 -32.23 -22.66
CA HIS A 100 -19.70 -31.01 -22.40
C HIS A 100 -19.97 -30.23 -23.70
N VAL A 101 -21.22 -29.79 -23.88
CA VAL A 101 -21.66 -28.94 -25.01
C VAL A 101 -22.18 -27.60 -24.49
N ARG A 102 -22.02 -26.54 -25.29
CA ARG A 102 -22.64 -25.24 -25.06
C ARG A 102 -23.70 -25.02 -26.15
N PRO A 103 -24.98 -24.83 -25.79
CA PRO A 103 -26.07 -24.61 -26.75
C PRO A 103 -25.92 -23.27 -27.49
#